data_AF-A0AAE1RDJ6-F1
#
_entry.id   AF-A0AAE1RDJ6-F1
#
_cell.length_a   1.000
_cell.length_b   1.000
_cell.length_c   1.000
_cell.angle_alpha   90.00
_cell.angle_beta   90.00
_cell.angle_gamma   90.00
#
_symmetry.space_group_name_H-M   'P 1'
#
loop_
_entity.id
_entity.type
_entity.pdbx_description
1 polymer ?
#
loop_
_entity_poly.entity_id
_entity_poly.type
_entity_poly.pdbx_seq_one_letter_code
_entity_poly.pdbx_strand_id
1 'polypeptide(L)'
;MIVTFLLYASSLSGSLYAATALLGICFGVQFGVMIPTASELFGLKHFGIIFNFMQLGNPIGALLFCGLLAGYVYDTEAGKQQRSHCLGPNCFRLTFLVLAGVSAFGAFLNMILTIRIRPVYQMLYAAGSFRLAQASDH
;
A
#
# COMPACT_ATOMS: atom_id res chain seq x y z
N MET A 1 0.10 4.88 5.37
CA MET A 1 0.57 3.61 5.98
C MET A 1 1.85 3.75 6.80
N ILE A 2 2.82 4.60 6.43
CA ILE A 2 4.07 4.81 7.18
C ILE A 2 3.81 5.14 8.67
N VAL A 3 2.97 6.15 8.95
CA VAL A 3 2.62 6.57 10.32
C VAL A 3 2.06 5.41 11.14
N THR A 4 1.21 4.59 10.54
CA THR A 4 0.61 3.41 11.18
C THR A 4 1.66 2.39 11.61
N PHE A 5 2.63 2.08 10.76
CA PHE A 5 3.72 1.15 11.10
C PHE A 5 4.66 1.73 12.17
N LEU A 6 4.90 3.04 12.17
CA LEU A 6 5.64 3.70 13.24
C LEU A 6 4.88 3.66 14.58
N LEU A 7 3.55 3.82 14.57
CA LEU A 7 2.72 3.66 15.76
C LEU A 7 2.79 2.23 16.31
N TYR A 8 2.70 1.21 15.45
CA TYR A 8 2.90 -0.19 15.87
C TYR A 8 4.30 -0.43 16.46
N ALA A 9 5.34 0.19 15.91
CA ALA A 9 6.70 0.08 16.46
C ALA A 9 6.87 0.77 17.82
N SER A 10 6.04 1.78 18.13
CA SER A 10 6.13 2.56 19.38
C SER A 10 5.47 1.90 20.59
N SER A 11 4.58 0.93 20.37
CA SER A 11 3.92 0.13 21.42
C SER A 11 3.33 0.91 22.59
N LEU A 12 2.76 2.09 22.34
CA LEU A 12 2.02 2.80 23.38
C LEU A 12 0.68 2.12 23.64
N SER A 13 0.32 1.97 24.92
CA SER A 13 -1.00 1.51 25.36
C SER A 13 -2.09 2.39 24.74
N GLY A 14 -3.01 1.79 23.97
CA GLY A 14 -4.09 2.49 23.27
C GLY A 14 -3.79 2.94 21.83
N SER A 15 -2.51 3.06 21.44
CA SER A 15 -2.13 3.44 20.07
C SER A 15 -2.52 2.39 19.02
N LEU A 16 -2.66 1.13 19.45
CA LEU A 16 -2.96 -0.01 18.58
C LEU A 16 -4.33 0.12 17.91
N TYR A 17 -5.36 0.60 18.64
CA TYR A 17 -6.71 0.76 18.12
C TYR A 17 -6.81 1.94 17.13
N ALA A 18 -6.13 3.04 17.44
CA ALA A 18 -6.03 4.17 16.53
C ALA A 18 -5.25 3.79 15.26
N ALA A 19 -4.17 3.02 15.41
CA ALA A 19 -3.35 2.54 14.30
C ALA A 19 -4.13 1.59 13.37
N THR A 20 -4.88 0.63 13.91
CA THR A 20 -5.71 -0.29 13.09
C THR A 20 -6.81 0.45 12.35
N ALA A 21 -7.51 1.39 13.00
CA ALA A 21 -8.52 2.22 12.34
C ALA A 21 -7.93 3.05 11.20
N LEU A 22 -6.79 3.70 11.45
CA LEU A 22 -6.07 4.47 10.42
C LEU A 22 -5.60 3.59 9.26
N LEU A 23 -5.13 2.36 9.56
CA LEU A 23 -4.73 1.39 8.54
C LEU A 23 -5.89 1.07 7.59
N GLY A 24 -7.06 0.77 8.16
CA GLY A 24 -8.27 0.43 7.40
C GLY A 24 -8.71 1.57 6.49
N ILE A 25 -8.74 2.80 7.02
CA ILE A 25 -9.08 4.00 6.23
C ILE A 25 -8.09 4.19 5.07
N CYS A 26 -6.79 4.15 5.34
CA CYS A 26 -5.77 4.30 4.30
C CYS A 26 -5.88 3.21 3.22
N PHE A 27 -6.09 1.96 3.62
CA PHE A 27 -6.21 0.85 2.69
C PHE A 27 -7.47 0.95 1.83
N GLY A 28 -8.60 1.36 2.43
CA GLY A 28 -9.85 1.61 1.71
C GLY A 28 -9.70 2.69 0.65
N VAL A 29 -9.07 3.82 0.99
CA VAL A 29 -8.76 4.89 0.03
C VAL A 29 -7.84 4.38 -1.08
N GLN A 30 -6.81 3.61 -0.75
CA GLN A 30 -5.88 3.05 -1.73
C GLN A 30 -6.59 2.13 -2.73
N PHE A 31 -7.43 1.21 -2.26
CA PHE A 31 -8.22 0.34 -3.15
C PHE A 31 -9.23 1.12 -3.99
N GLY A 32 -9.89 2.11 -3.39
CA GLY A 32 -10.85 2.97 -4.07
C GLY A 32 -10.24 3.79 -5.20
N VAL A 33 -8.97 4.19 -5.10
CA VAL A 33 -8.25 4.90 -6.18
C VAL A 33 -7.65 3.92 -7.19
N MET A 34 -7.13 2.78 -6.73
CA MET A 34 -6.44 1.81 -7.59
C MET A 34 -7.33 1.23 -8.70
N ILE A 35 -8.58 0.85 -8.40
CA ILE A 35 -9.50 0.25 -9.37
C ILE A 35 -9.85 1.21 -10.53
N PRO A 36 -10.36 2.43 -10.29
CA PRO A 36 -10.70 3.35 -11.37
C PRO A 36 -9.46 3.74 -12.16
N THR A 37 -8.34 4.09 -11.51
CA THR A 37 -7.09 4.44 -12.20
C THR A 37 -6.59 3.30 -13.09
N ALA A 38 -6.65 2.04 -12.63
CA ALA A 38 -6.27 0.90 -13.48
C ALA A 38 -7.21 0.74 -14.69
N SER A 39 -8.51 0.97 -14.51
CA SER A 39 -9.48 0.88 -15.62
C SER A 39 -9.32 2.01 -16.65
N GLU A 40 -8.92 3.21 -16.21
CA GLU A 40 -8.62 4.35 -17.08
C GLU A 40 -7.31 4.16 -17.86
N LEU A 41 -6.25 3.66 -17.20
CA LEU A 41 -4.92 3.56 -17.81
C LEU A 41 -4.81 2.40 -18.80
N PHE A 42 -5.44 1.26 -18.49
CA PHE A 42 -5.30 0.02 -19.27
C PHE A 42 -6.54 -0.33 -20.11
N GLY A 43 -7.65 0.37 -19.88
CA GLY A 43 -8.93 0.08 -20.52
C GLY A 43 -9.60 -1.20 -19.98
N LEU A 44 -10.85 -1.39 -20.39
CA LEU A 44 -11.71 -2.45 -19.83
C LEU A 44 -11.53 -3.82 -20.50
N LYS A 45 -10.94 -3.88 -21.70
CA LYS A 45 -10.90 -5.10 -22.53
C LYS A 45 -10.23 -6.29 -21.86
N HIS A 46 -9.15 -6.06 -21.11
CA HIS A 46 -8.43 -7.11 -20.36
C HIS A 46 -8.23 -6.73 -18.89
N PHE A 47 -9.13 -5.92 -18.33
CA PHE A 47 -9.01 -5.38 -16.98
C PHE A 47 -8.82 -6.49 -15.92
N GLY A 48 -9.59 -7.58 -16.02
CA GLY A 48 -9.51 -8.69 -15.08
C GLY A 48 -8.11 -9.33 -15.02
N ILE A 49 -7.44 -9.53 -16.15
CA ILE A 49 -6.10 -10.13 -16.19
C ILE A 49 -5.07 -9.18 -15.56
N ILE A 50 -5.12 -7.90 -15.95
CA ILE A 50 -4.18 -6.87 -15.48
C ILE A 50 -4.35 -6.63 -13.98
N PHE A 51 -5.58 -6.54 -13.50
CA PHE A 51 -5.88 -6.34 -12.08
C PHE A 51 -5.45 -7.54 -11.22
N ASN A 52 -5.69 -8.77 -11.70
CA ASN A 52 -5.20 -9.96 -11.01
C ASN A 52 -3.67 -10.01 -10.97
N PHE A 53 -2.99 -9.60 -12.05
CA PHE A 53 -1.54 -9.51 -12.07
C PHE A 53 -1.01 -8.48 -11.06
N MET A 54 -1.67 -7.31 -10.91
CA MET A 54 -1.35 -6.35 -9.84
C MET A 54 -1.59 -6.94 -8.45
N GLN A 55 -2.69 -7.69 -8.27
CA GLN A 55 -3.01 -8.33 -7.00
C GLN A 55 -2.04 -9.46 -6.61
N LEU A 56 -1.29 -10.06 -7.55
CA LEU A 56 -0.21 -11.00 -7.22
C LEU A 56 0.87 -10.37 -6.34
N GLY A 57 0.98 -9.04 -6.31
CA GLY A 57 1.85 -8.35 -5.36
C GLY A 57 1.50 -8.65 -3.89
N ASN A 58 0.22 -8.89 -3.57
CA ASN A 58 -0.22 -9.16 -2.20
C ASN A 58 0.31 -10.50 -1.65
N PRO A 59 0.11 -11.67 -2.30
CA PRO A 59 0.70 -12.92 -1.82
C PRO A 59 2.22 -12.90 -1.84
N ILE A 60 2.86 -12.25 -2.82
CA ILE A 60 4.33 -12.10 -2.84
C ILE A 60 4.81 -11.30 -1.62
N GLY A 61 4.15 -10.18 -1.32
CA GLY A 61 4.47 -9.37 -0.15
C GLY A 61 4.25 -10.12 1.16
N ALA A 62 3.13 -10.85 1.28
CA ALA A 62 2.84 -11.66 2.47
C ALA A 62 3.90 -12.75 2.68
N LEU A 63 4.33 -13.44 1.62
CA LEU A 63 5.38 -14.46 1.72
C LEU A 63 6.72 -13.86 2.17
N LEU A 64 7.15 -12.77 1.54
CA LEU A 64 8.46 -12.16 1.83
C LEU A 64 8.50 -11.50 3.22
N PHE A 65 7.50 -10.66 3.54
CA PHE A 65 7.53 -9.84 4.74
C PHE A 65 6.91 -10.54 5.95
N CYS A 66 5.79 -11.25 5.79
CA CYS A 66 5.13 -11.93 6.92
C CYS A 66 5.67 -13.36 7.11
N GLY A 67 5.88 -14.10 6.03
CA GLY A 67 6.38 -15.48 6.10
C GLY A 67 7.85 -15.53 6.50
N LEU A 68 8.72 -14.99 5.63
CA LEU A 68 10.17 -15.11 5.82
C LEU A 68 10.71 -14.11 6.84
N LEU A 69 10.50 -12.82 6.63
CA LEU A 69 11.10 -11.78 7.47
C LEU A 69 10.56 -11.82 8.90
N ALA A 70 9.24 -11.80 9.08
CA ALA A 70 8.66 -11.81 10.42
C ALA A 70 8.91 -13.13 11.16
N GLY A 71 8.90 -14.27 10.47
CA GLY A 71 9.26 -15.57 11.05
C GLY A 71 10.71 -15.61 11.53
N TYR A 72 11.66 -15.19 10.69
CA TYR A 72 13.09 -15.15 11.05
C TYR A 72 13.36 -14.24 12.27
N VAL A 73 12.76 -13.05 12.28
CA VAL A 73 12.89 -12.11 13.40
C VAL A 73 12.26 -12.69 14.67
N TYR A 74 11.09 -13.33 14.56
CA TYR A 74 10.41 -13.96 15.70
C TYR A 74 11.24 -15.08 16.32
N ASP A 75 11.76 -16.01 15.52
CA ASP A 75 12.54 -17.14 16.00
C ASP A 75 13.85 -16.67 16.67
N THR A 76 14.48 -15.63 16.11
CA THR A 76 15.69 -15.02 16.66
C THR A 76 15.45 -14.40 18.04
N GLU A 77 14.33 -13.68 18.20
CA GLU A 77 13.99 -13.04 19.48
C GLU A 77 13.40 -14.04 20.50
N ALA A 78 12.68 -15.06 20.06
CA ALA A 78 12.21 -16.16 20.91
C ALA A 78 13.38 -16.93 21.53
N GLY A 79 14.44 -17.19 20.74
CA GLY A 79 15.67 -17.82 21.24
C GLY A 79 16.37 -17.00 22.34
N LYS A 80 16.35 -15.67 22.24
CA LYS A 80 16.91 -14.77 23.27
C LYS A 80 16.08 -14.75 24.55
N GLN A 81 14.76 -14.90 24.44
CA GLN A 81 13.86 -14.91 25.59
C GLN A 81 13.78 -16.28 26.30
N GLN A 82 14.45 -17.32 25.77
CA GLN A 82 14.37 -18.71 26.26
C GLN A 82 12.92 -19.18 26.48
N ARG A 83 11.99 -18.69 25.66
CA ARG A 83 10.58 -19.05 25.69
C ARG A 83 10.18 -19.62 24.35
N SER A 84 9.23 -20.54 24.36
CA SER A 84 8.61 -21.08 23.14
C SER A 84 7.86 -20.00 22.33
N HIS A 85 7.48 -18.90 22.98
CA HIS A 85 6.79 -17.78 22.35
C HIS A 85 7.43 -16.45 22.74
N CYS A 86 7.68 -15.64 21.71
CA CYS A 86 8.12 -14.26 21.89
C CYS A 86 6.91 -13.34 22.04
N LEU A 87 6.82 -12.68 23.18
CA LEU A 87 5.71 -11.80 23.54
C LEU A 87 6.22 -10.39 23.81
N GLY A 88 5.50 -9.42 23.28
CA GLY A 88 5.78 -8.01 23.46
C GLY A 88 6.20 -7.31 22.18
N PRO A 89 6.26 -5.97 22.23
CA PRO A 89 6.43 -5.14 21.06
C PRO A 89 7.81 -5.22 20.41
N ASN A 90 8.82 -5.54 21.22
CA ASN A 90 10.19 -5.66 20.73
C ASN A 90 10.36 -6.82 19.74
N CYS A 91 9.47 -7.83 19.81
CA CYS A 91 9.55 -9.00 18.94
C CYS A 91 9.32 -8.69 17.45
N PHE A 92 8.45 -7.71 17.16
CA PHE A 92 8.10 -7.33 15.78
C PHE A 92 8.47 -5.89 15.44
N ARG A 93 9.11 -5.17 16.37
CA ARG A 93 9.50 -3.76 16.17
C ARG A 93 10.36 -3.57 14.92
N LEU A 94 11.32 -4.47 14.69
CA LEU A 94 12.18 -4.44 13.51
C LEU A 94 11.36 -4.65 12.22
N THR A 95 10.44 -5.61 12.22
CA THR A 95 9.54 -5.88 11.09
C THR A 95 8.68 -4.65 10.77
N PHE A 96 8.12 -3.99 11.78
CA PHE A 96 7.33 -2.76 11.58
C PHE A 96 8.18 -1.61 11.02
N LEU A 97 9.44 -1.46 11.45
CA LEU A 97 10.35 -0.46 10.89
C LEU A 97 10.70 -0.73 9.43
N VAL A 98 10.95 -2.00 9.07
CA VAL A 98 11.18 -2.40 7.68
C VAL A 98 9.96 -2.11 6.81
N LEU A 99 8.75 -2.45 7.29
CA LEU A 99 7.50 -2.14 6.60
C LEU A 99 7.27 -0.63 6.43
N ALA A 100 7.62 0.16 7.45
CA ALA A 100 7.61 1.62 7.35
C ALA A 100 8.55 2.12 6.23
N GLY A 101 9.77 1.56 6.15
CA GLY A 101 10.74 1.89 5.10
C GLY A 101 10.26 1.49 3.70
N VAL A 102 9.74 0.27 3.52
CA VAL A 102 9.19 -0.21 2.25
C VAL A 102 8.00 0.65 1.80
N SER A 103 7.13 1.04 2.73
CA SER A 103 5.99 1.92 2.40
C SER A 103 6.42 3.35 2.06
N ALA A 104 7.51 3.86 2.64
CA ALA A 104 8.10 5.14 2.27
C ALA A 104 8.70 5.09 0.85
N PHE A 105 9.41 4.01 0.52
CA PHE A 105 9.93 3.79 -0.83
C PHE A 105 8.79 3.65 -1.86
N GLY A 106 7.74 2.91 -1.53
CA GLY A 106 6.55 2.81 -2.37
C GLY A 106 5.86 4.16 -2.59
N ALA A 107 5.74 4.99 -1.54
CA ALA A 107 5.19 6.34 -1.65
C ALA A 107 6.03 7.24 -2.56
N PHE A 108 7.36 7.12 -2.48
CA PHE A 108 8.28 7.85 -3.35
C PHE A 108 8.12 7.44 -4.83
N LEU A 109 8.06 6.14 -5.12
CA LEU A 109 7.79 5.64 -6.47
C LEU A 109 6.41 6.08 -6.98
N ASN A 110 5.38 6.04 -6.12
CA ASN A 110 4.05 6.51 -6.47
C ASN A 110 4.03 8.02 -6.76
N MET A 111 4.81 8.82 -6.03
CA MET A 111 4.95 10.26 -6.30
C MET A 111 5.57 10.49 -7.68
N ILE A 112 6.65 9.78 -8.02
CA ILE A 112 7.29 9.86 -9.34
C ILE A 112 6.29 9.48 -10.43
N LEU A 113 5.59 8.36 -10.25
CA LEU A 113 4.57 7.90 -11.18
C LEU A 113 3.48 8.98 -11.36
N THR A 114 2.96 9.53 -10.27
CA THR A 114 1.96 10.61 -10.30
C THR A 114 2.43 11.81 -11.12
N ILE A 115 3.69 12.26 -10.94
CA ILE A 115 4.26 13.37 -11.70
C ILE A 115 4.34 13.03 -13.20
N ARG A 116 4.65 11.78 -13.55
CA ARG A 116 4.72 11.32 -14.94
C ARG A 116 3.36 11.19 -15.62
N ILE A 117 2.30 10.80 -14.89
CA ILE A 117 0.97 10.64 -15.48
C ILE A 117 0.21 11.98 -15.57
N ARG A 118 0.55 12.98 -14.74
CA ARG A 118 -0.06 14.32 -14.77
C ARG A 118 -0.21 14.94 -16.18
N PRO A 119 0.82 15.00 -17.04
CA PRO A 119 0.67 15.58 -18.38
C PRO A 119 -0.30 14.79 -19.28
N VAL A 120 -0.34 13.45 -19.14
CA VAL A 120 -1.27 12.59 -19.89
C VAL A 120 -2.71 12.86 -19.45
N TYR A 121 -2.94 12.96 -18.14
CA TYR A 121 -4.26 13.34 -17.61
C TYR A 121 -4.66 14.75 -18.04
N GLN A 122 -3.74 15.72 -18.03
CA GLN A 122 -4.03 17.07 -18.53
C GLN A 122 -4.45 17.07 -20.00
N MET A 123 -3.79 16.28 -20.85
CA MET A 123 -4.19 16.11 -22.25
C MET A 123 -5.56 15.44 -22.41
N LEU A 124 -5.85 14.38 -21.63
CA LEU A 124 -7.14 13.68 -21.66
C LEU A 124 -8.30 14.57 -21.24
N TYR A 125 -8.16 15.33 -20.15
CA TYR A 125 -9.21 16.25 -19.68
C TYR A 125 -9.33 17.49 -20.57
N ALA A 126 -8.24 18.02 -21.12
CA ALA A 126 -8.29 19.12 -22.09
C ALA A 126 -8.99 18.68 -23.39
N ALA A 127 -8.68 17.49 -23.91
CA ALA A 127 -9.33 16.95 -25.11
C ALA A 127 -10.81 16.58 -24.87
N GLY A 128 -11.15 16.10 -23.66
CA GLY A 128 -12.53 15.86 -23.24
C GLY A 128 -13.36 17.14 -23.19
N SER A 129 -12.78 18.25 -22.74
CA SER A 129 -13.44 19.56 -22.74
C SER A 129 -13.78 20.05 -24.15
N PHE A 130 -12.93 19.78 -25.16
CA PHE A 130 -13.23 20.09 -26.55
C PHE A 130 -14.38 19.23 -27.12
N ARG A 131 -14.44 17.94 -26.77
CA ARG A 131 -15.54 17.07 -27.22
C ARG A 131 -16.89 17.36 -26.55
N LEU A 132 -16.89 17.79 -25.28
CA LEU A 132 -18.11 18.24 -24.59
C LEU A 132 -18.65 19.54 -25.17
N ALA A 133 -17.77 20.49 -25.54
CA ALA A 133 -18.19 21.71 -26.23
C ALA A 133 -18.84 21.41 -27.59
N GLN A 134 -18.28 20.47 -28.35
CA GLN A 134 -18.81 20.11 -29.67
C GLN A 134 -20.11 19.27 -29.61
N ALA A 135 -20.39 18.60 -28.49
CA ALA A 135 -21.65 17.86 -28.29
C ALA A 135 -22.82 18.75 -27.81
N SER A 136 -22.55 20.00 -27.40
CA SER A 136 -23.58 20.95 -26.94
C SER A 136 -24.04 21.93 -28.04
N ASP A 137 -23.46 21.86 -29.24
CA ASP A 137 -23.74 22.74 -30.39
C ASP A 137 -24.54 22.02 -31.51
N HIS A 138 -25.29 20.97 -31.15
CA HIS A 138 -26.18 20.24 -32.05
C HIS A 138 -27.53 19.95 -31.41
#